data_AF-A0A938VPS3-F1
#
_entry.id   AF-A0A938VPS3-F1
#
_cell.length_a   1.000
_cell.length_b   1.000
_cell.length_c   1.000
_cell.angle_alpha   90.00
_cell.angle_beta   90.00
_cell.angle_gamma   90.00
#
_symmetry.space_group_name_H-M   'P 1'
#
loop_
_entity.id
_entity.type
_entity.pdbx_description
1 polymer ?
#
loop_
_entity_poly.entity_id
_entity_poly.type
_entity_poly.pdbx_seq_one_letter_code
_entity_poly.pdbx_strand_id
1 'polypeptide(L)'
;MLDGVLATGATTPSLRLEVRDDGGVCGVELSSERARRWLSDFTRLPTERWTMRLAHDLATELRVDGGAARFELNCRELRMTRLEVKSGASDVRVVPPQTPGTTIAMFDLGAASLEINVPEAVAAHIRADIGLASLTVDESRFARMSSREFQSREWATASQRVEITIKAGASGIRITQRSSGAMRPS
;
A
#
# COMPACT_ATOMS: atom_id res chain seq x y z
N MET A 1 10.95 19.53 2.87
CA MET A 1 11.58 18.38 3.55
C MET A 1 10.50 17.79 4.44
N LEU A 2 9.97 16.61 4.16
CA LEU A 2 8.87 16.02 4.94
C LEU A 2 9.06 14.51 5.05
N ASP A 3 9.39 14.03 6.25
CA ASP A 3 9.63 12.62 6.57
C ASP A 3 8.42 11.72 6.27
N GLY A 4 8.70 10.54 5.73
CA GLY A 4 7.70 9.50 5.48
C GLY A 4 8.39 8.14 5.41
N VAL A 5 8.15 7.30 6.41
CA VAL A 5 8.60 5.91 6.49
C VAL A 5 7.84 5.11 5.42
N LEU A 6 8.54 4.32 4.59
CA LEU A 6 7.92 3.54 3.50
C LEU A 6 7.71 2.06 3.90
N ALA A 7 8.56 1.49 4.77
CA ALA A 7 8.39 0.12 5.27
C ALA A 7 9.20 -0.13 6.56
N THR A 8 8.62 -0.84 7.52
CA THR A 8 9.29 -1.33 8.75
C THR A 8 9.17 -2.85 8.81
N GLY A 9 10.24 -3.63 8.63
CA GLY A 9 10.16 -5.10 8.58
C GLY A 9 11.29 -5.76 9.36
N ALA A 10 11.09 -6.99 9.84
CA ALA A 10 12.14 -7.76 10.50
C ALA A 10 12.74 -8.75 9.49
N THR A 11 13.83 -8.37 8.84
CA THR A 11 14.69 -9.28 8.05
C THR A 11 16.14 -8.85 8.26
N THR A 12 17.12 -9.77 8.18
CA THR A 12 18.54 -9.40 8.12
C THR A 12 18.84 -8.52 6.89
N PRO A 13 19.79 -7.56 6.94
CA PRO A 13 19.97 -6.59 5.89
C PRO A 13 20.90 -7.14 4.81
N SER A 14 20.42 -7.16 3.58
CA SER A 14 21.25 -6.72 2.46
C SER A 14 20.36 -5.79 1.63
N LEU A 15 20.87 -4.62 1.26
CA LEU A 15 20.21 -3.77 0.28
C LEU A 15 20.89 -4.02 -1.06
N ARG A 16 20.23 -4.74 -1.95
CA ARG A 16 20.64 -4.75 -3.36
C ARG A 16 19.78 -3.71 -4.07
N LEU A 17 20.40 -2.66 -4.63
CA LEU A 17 19.75 -1.71 -5.52
C LEU A 17 20.10 -2.10 -6.96
N GLU A 18 19.15 -2.67 -7.69
CA GLU A 18 19.28 -2.84 -9.13
C GLU A 18 18.52 -1.71 -9.82
N VAL A 19 19.24 -0.83 -10.53
CA VAL A 19 18.65 0.18 -11.42
C VAL A 19 18.63 -0.39 -12.83
N ARG A 20 17.44 -0.59 -13.38
CA ARG A 20 17.27 -0.90 -14.80
C ARG A 20 16.67 0.32 -15.47
N ASP A 21 17.33 0.82 -16.50
CA ASP A 21 16.78 1.83 -17.41
C ASP A 21 16.38 1.12 -18.71
N ASP A 22 15.08 1.02 -18.94
CA ASP A 22 14.51 0.53 -20.20
C ASP A 22 13.62 1.63 -20.79
N GLY A 23 14.20 2.45 -21.67
CA GLY A 23 13.46 3.46 -22.42
C GLY A 23 12.75 4.52 -21.56
N GLY A 24 13.27 4.85 -20.38
CA GLY A 24 12.68 5.83 -19.46
C GLY A 24 11.92 5.23 -18.26
N VAL A 25 11.91 3.91 -18.09
CA VAL A 25 11.45 3.24 -16.88
C VAL A 25 12.65 2.94 -16.00
N CYS A 26 12.74 3.61 -14.84
CA CYS A 26 13.75 3.33 -13.81
C CYS A 26 13.18 2.29 -12.83
N GLY A 27 13.58 1.04 -12.98
CA GLY A 27 13.25 -0.03 -12.04
C GLY A 27 14.24 -0.01 -10.88
N VAL A 28 13.74 0.09 -9.64
CA VAL A 28 14.53 -0.02 -8.41
C VAL A 28 14.05 -1.25 -7.64
N GLU A 29 14.81 -2.33 -7.69
CA GLU A 29 14.56 -3.51 -6.85
C GLU A 29 15.39 -3.40 -5.57
N LEU A 30 14.76 -3.69 -4.42
CA LEU A 30 15.41 -3.77 -3.12
C LEU A 30 15.08 -5.13 -2.49
N SER A 31 16.09 -5.96 -2.28
CA SER A 31 15.91 -7.32 -1.75
C SER A 31 16.92 -7.67 -0.66
N SER A 32 16.44 -8.36 0.37
CA SER A 32 17.26 -8.97 1.44
C SER A 32 17.65 -10.41 1.04
N GLU A 33 18.95 -10.68 0.95
CA GLU A 33 19.52 -11.99 0.68
C GLU A 33 19.65 -12.78 1.98
N ARG A 34 18.77 -13.78 2.18
CA ARG A 34 19.00 -15.07 2.89
C ARG A 34 17.75 -15.59 3.62
N ALA A 35 16.67 -15.86 2.90
CA ALA A 35 15.49 -16.52 3.48
C ALA A 35 15.67 -18.04 3.75
N ARG A 36 16.72 -18.69 3.24
CA ARG A 36 16.88 -20.17 3.30
C ARG A 36 17.55 -20.75 4.57
N ARG A 37 18.12 -19.91 5.45
CA ARG A 37 18.85 -20.36 6.66
C ARG A 37 18.09 -20.10 7.98
N TRP A 38 16.84 -19.65 7.89
CA TRP A 38 16.12 -18.89 8.93
C TRP A 38 15.17 -19.70 9.84
N LEU A 39 14.82 -20.95 9.52
CA LEU A 39 13.89 -21.75 10.34
C LEU A 39 14.42 -22.08 11.76
N SER A 40 15.69 -21.77 12.09
CA SER A 40 16.32 -22.11 13.36
C SER A 40 16.44 -20.98 14.41
N ASP A 41 16.32 -19.69 14.06
CA ASP A 41 16.82 -18.58 14.92
C ASP A 41 15.82 -17.42 15.17
N PHE A 42 14.51 -17.67 15.10
CA PHE A 42 13.48 -16.61 15.05
C PHE A 42 13.35 -15.71 16.30
N THR A 43 14.05 -15.97 17.41
CA THR A 43 13.84 -15.27 18.69
C THR A 43 14.77 -14.08 18.96
N ARG A 44 15.72 -13.74 18.07
CA ARG A 44 16.74 -12.69 18.34
C ARG A 44 17.17 -11.81 17.14
N LEU A 45 16.32 -11.59 16.14
CA LEU A 45 16.67 -10.70 15.03
C LEU A 45 16.40 -9.22 15.37
N PRO A 46 17.31 -8.28 15.02
CA PRO A 46 17.06 -6.86 15.16
C PRO A 46 15.90 -6.42 14.25
N THR A 47 15.09 -5.47 14.72
CA THR A 47 14.07 -4.81 13.91
C THR A 47 14.73 -3.78 12.99
N GLU A 48 14.49 -3.90 11.68
CA GLU A 48 15.06 -2.97 10.69
C GLU A 48 14.00 -1.99 10.18
N ARG A 49 14.41 -0.74 9.99
CA ARG A 49 13.55 0.33 9.49
C ARG A 49 14.13 0.88 8.20
N TRP A 50 13.33 0.81 7.14
CA TRP A 50 13.68 1.35 5.83
C TRP A 50 12.85 2.61 5.58
N THR A 51 13.51 3.72 5.28
CA THR A 51 12.85 4.97 4.90
C THR A 51 13.27 5.29 3.47
N MET A 52 12.29 5.39 2.59
CA MET A 52 12.50 5.61 1.16
C MET A 52 11.65 6.77 0.69
N ARG A 53 12.20 7.59 -0.19
CA ARG A 53 11.49 8.72 -0.81
C ARG A 53 11.51 8.54 -2.31
N LEU A 54 10.32 8.57 -2.91
CA LEU A 54 10.17 8.51 -4.36
C LEU A 54 9.99 9.92 -4.92
N ALA A 55 10.44 10.12 -6.16
CA ALA A 55 10.19 11.36 -6.89
C ALA A 55 8.67 11.51 -7.14
N HIS A 56 8.15 12.72 -7.03
CA HIS A 56 6.70 12.99 -7.07
C HIS A 56 6.21 13.38 -8.48
N ASP A 57 7.14 13.74 -9.36
CA ASP A 57 6.93 14.20 -10.73
C ASP A 57 6.94 13.06 -11.76
N LEU A 58 7.47 11.89 -11.40
CA LEU A 58 7.55 10.72 -12.27
C LEU A 58 6.35 9.79 -12.09
N ALA A 59 5.80 9.32 -13.22
CA ALA A 59 4.82 8.25 -13.24
C ALA A 59 5.45 6.98 -12.63
N THR A 60 4.89 6.52 -11.51
CA THR A 60 5.50 5.48 -10.67
C THR A 60 4.63 4.24 -10.62
N GLU A 61 5.25 3.09 -10.89
CA GLU A 61 4.75 1.78 -10.47
C GLU A 61 5.56 1.32 -9.26
N LEU A 62 4.89 1.09 -8.13
CA LEU A 62 5.52 0.62 -6.91
C LEU A 62 5.09 -0.81 -6.62
N ARG A 63 6.06 -1.72 -6.57
CA ARG A 63 5.87 -3.10 -6.15
C ARG A 63 6.60 -3.35 -4.84
N VAL A 64 5.87 -3.86 -3.85
CA VAL A 64 6.39 -4.22 -2.53
C VAL A 64 6.10 -5.69 -2.27
N ASP A 65 7.15 -6.51 -2.24
CA ASP A 65 7.05 -7.92 -1.88
C ASP A 65 7.77 -8.12 -0.53
N GLY A 66 7.07 -8.64 0.48
CA GLY A 66 7.69 -8.91 1.78
C GLY A 66 7.08 -10.06 2.57
N GLY A 67 7.89 -10.74 3.36
CA GLY A 67 7.44 -11.86 4.21
C GLY A 67 6.58 -11.41 5.39
N ALA A 68 7.22 -11.19 6.53
CA ALA A 68 6.59 -10.64 7.73
C ALA A 68 7.13 -9.24 8.04
N ALA A 69 6.28 -8.22 7.87
CA ALA A 69 6.70 -6.83 7.99
C ALA A 69 5.53 -5.89 8.30
N ARG A 70 5.83 -4.63 8.53
CA ARG A 70 4.89 -3.52 8.56
C ARG A 70 5.18 -2.61 7.37
N PHE A 71 4.17 -2.21 6.63
CA PHE A 71 4.29 -1.30 5.51
C PHE A 71 3.48 -0.04 5.81
N GLU A 72 4.12 1.13 5.66
CA GLU A 72 3.45 2.41 5.79
C GLU A 72 3.68 3.17 4.48
N LEU A 73 2.66 3.24 3.63
CA LEU A 73 2.78 3.76 2.28
C LEU A 73 1.97 5.04 2.17
N ASN A 74 2.64 6.19 2.27
CA ASN A 74 2.02 7.49 2.02
C ASN A 74 2.29 7.93 0.57
N CYS A 75 1.32 7.70 -0.31
CA CYS A 75 1.44 7.98 -1.73
C CYS A 75 0.78 9.29 -2.15
N ARG A 76 0.30 10.13 -1.22
CA ARG A 76 -0.54 11.32 -1.51
C ARG A 76 0.01 12.22 -2.61
N GLU A 77 1.32 12.44 -2.59
CA GLU A 77 2.01 13.36 -3.51
C GLU A 77 2.59 12.66 -4.74
N LEU A 78 2.49 11.33 -4.84
CA LEU A 78 3.09 10.57 -5.94
C LEU A 78 2.15 10.49 -7.13
N ARG A 79 2.68 10.72 -8.33
CA ARG A 79 2.02 10.35 -9.59
C ARG A 79 2.10 8.84 -9.79
N MET A 80 1.27 8.09 -9.07
CA MET A 80 1.32 6.63 -9.08
C MET A 80 0.29 6.05 -10.04
N THR A 81 0.76 5.25 -11.00
CA THR A 81 -0.13 4.52 -11.92
C THR A 81 -0.52 3.17 -11.33
N ARG A 82 0.39 2.55 -10.58
CA ARG A 82 0.20 1.21 -10.02
C ARG A 82 0.89 1.03 -8.67
N LEU A 83 0.18 0.41 -7.74
CA LEU A 83 0.69 -0.03 -6.45
C LEU A 83 0.37 -1.52 -6.29
N GLU A 84 1.38 -2.35 -6.10
CA GLU A 84 1.20 -3.77 -5.81
C GLU A 84 1.92 -4.12 -4.51
N VAL A 85 1.18 -4.62 -3.53
CA VAL A 85 1.73 -5.09 -2.25
C VAL A 85 1.40 -6.56 -2.09
N LYS A 86 2.44 -7.40 -2.07
CA LYS A 86 2.31 -8.81 -1.70
C LYS A 86 2.98 -9.07 -0.37
N SER A 87 2.22 -9.64 0.56
CA SER A 87 2.82 -9.98 1.85
C SER A 87 2.22 -11.17 2.56
N GLY A 88 3.09 -11.91 3.26
CA GLY A 88 2.72 -13.08 4.04
C GLY A 88 2.01 -12.69 5.33
N ALA A 89 2.74 -12.15 6.32
CA ALA A 89 2.22 -11.85 7.65
C ALA A 89 2.55 -10.43 8.10
N SER A 90 1.68 -9.47 7.79
CA SER A 90 2.06 -8.06 7.83
C SER A 90 0.99 -7.08 8.29
N ASP A 91 1.41 -5.91 8.77
CA ASP A 91 0.55 -4.75 8.98
C ASP A 91 0.74 -3.76 7.82
N VAL A 92 -0.27 -3.54 6.99
CA VAL A 92 -0.18 -2.64 5.83
C VAL A 92 -1.06 -1.42 6.05
N ARG A 93 -0.48 -0.22 5.99
CA ARG A 93 -1.21 1.05 5.98
C ARG A 93 -0.92 1.80 4.69
N VAL A 94 -1.96 2.20 3.97
CA VAL A 94 -1.82 2.93 2.71
C VAL A 94 -2.66 4.19 2.69
N VAL A 95 -2.07 5.26 2.17
CA VAL A 95 -2.79 6.46 1.75
C VAL A 95 -2.59 6.60 0.23
N PRO A 96 -3.64 6.38 -0.58
CA PRO A 96 -3.59 6.52 -2.04
C PRO A 96 -3.19 7.93 -2.50
N PRO A 97 -2.75 8.06 -3.77
CA PRO A 97 -2.33 9.35 -4.32
C PRO A 97 -3.51 10.29 -4.53
N GLN A 98 -3.24 11.58 -4.41
CA GLN A 98 -4.19 12.68 -4.68
C GLN A 98 -3.85 13.42 -5.96
N THR A 99 -2.90 12.91 -6.74
CA THR A 99 -2.55 13.46 -8.04
C THR A 99 -3.60 13.05 -9.08
N PRO A 100 -3.90 13.89 -10.09
CA PRO A 100 -4.79 13.52 -11.19
C PRO A 100 -4.39 12.22 -11.88
N GLY A 101 -5.39 11.43 -12.27
CA GLY A 101 -5.22 10.14 -12.93
C GLY A 101 -5.91 8.99 -12.18
N THR A 102 -5.78 7.80 -12.75
CA THR A 102 -6.26 6.55 -12.15
C THR A 102 -5.08 5.72 -11.68
N THR A 103 -5.14 5.30 -10.43
CA THR A 103 -4.17 4.39 -9.82
C THR A 103 -4.79 3.01 -9.64
N ILE A 104 -4.09 1.97 -10.08
CA ILE A 104 -4.47 0.58 -9.82
C ILE A 104 -3.72 0.10 -8.57
N ALA A 105 -4.43 -0.18 -7.49
CA ALA A 105 -3.89 -0.66 -6.23
C ALA A 105 -4.29 -2.12 -5.99
N MET A 106 -3.31 -3.02 -5.86
CA MET A 106 -3.50 -4.44 -5.66
C MET A 106 -2.83 -4.90 -4.37
N PHE A 107 -3.58 -5.60 -3.53
CA PHE A 107 -3.12 -6.14 -2.26
C PHE A 107 -3.32 -7.65 -2.24
N ASP A 108 -2.23 -8.41 -2.11
CA ASP A 108 -2.26 -9.86 -1.95
C ASP A 108 -1.64 -10.22 -0.59
N LEU A 109 -2.50 -10.57 0.37
CA LEU A 109 -2.14 -10.64 1.78
C LEU A 109 -2.49 -12.01 2.39
N GLY A 110 -1.53 -12.67 3.02
CA GLY A 110 -1.76 -13.95 3.71
C GLY A 110 -2.53 -13.79 5.03
N ALA A 111 -1.79 -13.52 6.12
CA ALA A 111 -2.25 -13.30 7.48
C ALA A 111 -1.89 -11.87 7.94
N ALA A 112 -2.70 -10.87 7.57
CA ALA A 112 -2.30 -9.47 7.64
C ALA A 112 -3.37 -8.54 8.22
N SER A 113 -3.00 -7.33 8.62
CA SER A 113 -3.94 -6.21 8.72
C SER A 113 -3.75 -5.27 7.53
N LEU A 114 -4.84 -4.72 7.00
CA LEU A 114 -4.80 -3.73 5.92
C LEU A 114 -5.69 -2.54 6.28
N GLU A 115 -5.08 -1.37 6.34
CA GLU A 115 -5.77 -0.10 6.54
C GLU A 115 -5.54 0.80 5.33
N ILE A 116 -6.61 1.11 4.59
CA ILE A 116 -6.55 2.06 3.48
C ILE A 116 -7.32 3.31 3.88
N ASN A 117 -6.59 4.42 3.91
CA ASN A 117 -7.12 5.73 4.22
C ASN A 117 -7.25 6.54 2.94
N VAL A 118 -8.42 6.44 2.29
CA VAL A 118 -8.70 7.12 1.04
C VAL A 118 -8.96 8.61 1.33
N PRO A 119 -8.20 9.54 0.73
CA PRO A 119 -8.46 10.97 0.90
C PRO A 119 -9.80 11.39 0.29
N GLU A 120 -10.43 12.41 0.87
CA GLU A 120 -11.73 12.93 0.41
C GLU A 120 -11.73 13.42 -1.06
N ALA A 121 -10.59 13.89 -1.56
CA ALA A 121 -10.44 14.32 -2.94
C ALA A 121 -10.35 13.16 -3.95
N VAL A 122 -10.22 11.92 -3.48
CA VAL A 122 -9.96 10.75 -4.32
C VAL A 122 -11.19 9.86 -4.35
N ALA A 123 -11.68 9.58 -5.56
CA ALA A 123 -12.72 8.58 -5.74
C ALA A 123 -12.12 7.17 -5.68
N ALA A 124 -12.84 6.22 -5.09
CA ALA A 124 -12.39 4.84 -5.01
C ALA A 124 -13.44 3.87 -5.52
N HIS A 125 -12.97 2.86 -6.24
CA HIS A 125 -13.70 1.64 -6.56
C HIS A 125 -12.97 0.47 -5.90
N ILE A 126 -13.67 -0.30 -5.09
CA ILE A 126 -13.08 -1.28 -4.18
C ILE A 126 -13.70 -2.63 -4.48
N ARG A 127 -12.86 -3.63 -4.74
CA ARG A 127 -13.21 -5.05 -4.82
C ARG A 127 -12.38 -5.85 -3.82
N ALA A 128 -13.04 -6.68 -3.01
CA ALA A 128 -12.39 -7.46 -1.96
C ALA A 128 -12.73 -8.95 -2.06
N ASP A 129 -11.77 -9.74 -2.53
CA ASP A 129 -11.82 -11.20 -2.56
C ASP A 129 -11.16 -11.77 -1.30
N ILE A 130 -11.96 -11.86 -0.25
CA ILE A 130 -11.49 -12.25 1.08
C ILE A 130 -12.03 -13.61 1.52
N GLY A 131 -11.19 -14.40 2.16
CA GLY A 131 -11.55 -15.70 2.74
C GLY A 131 -12.31 -15.53 4.06
N LEU A 132 -11.63 -15.87 5.16
CA LEU A 132 -12.15 -15.69 6.53
C LEU A 132 -11.87 -14.28 7.10
N ALA A 133 -11.33 -13.40 6.28
CA ALA A 133 -11.01 -12.03 6.70
C ALA A 133 -12.27 -11.22 7.01
N SER A 134 -12.12 -10.24 7.90
CA SER A 134 -13.15 -9.23 8.13
C SER A 134 -12.89 -8.03 7.23
N LEU A 135 -13.96 -7.47 6.67
CA LEU A 135 -13.92 -6.25 5.87
C LEU A 135 -14.85 -5.21 6.49
N THR A 136 -14.26 -4.09 6.92
CA THR A 136 -14.98 -2.89 7.34
C THR A 136 -14.72 -1.79 6.33
N VAL A 137 -15.78 -1.28 5.70
CA VAL A 137 -15.72 -0.15 4.78
C VAL A 137 -16.60 0.96 5.34
N ASP A 138 -16.13 2.19 5.26
CA ASP A 138 -16.96 3.37 5.51
C ASP A 138 -18.02 3.54 4.40
N GLU A 139 -19.17 2.88 4.58
CA GLU A 139 -20.26 2.87 3.61
C GLU A 139 -20.95 4.24 3.46
N SER A 140 -20.69 5.20 4.36
CA SER A 140 -21.17 6.57 4.19
C SER A 140 -20.51 7.26 3.00
N ARG A 141 -19.25 6.89 2.70
CA ARG A 141 -18.48 7.37 1.56
C ARG A 141 -18.48 6.39 0.39
N PHE A 142 -18.31 5.10 0.67
CA PHE A 142 -18.20 4.07 -0.35
C PHE A 142 -19.47 3.21 -0.35
N ALA A 143 -20.43 3.60 -1.19
CA ALA A 143 -21.68 2.87 -1.31
C ALA A 143 -21.42 1.42 -1.74
N ARG A 144 -22.03 0.48 -1.02
CA ARG A 144 -21.96 -0.94 -1.34
C ARG A 144 -22.71 -1.22 -2.65
N MET A 145 -21.99 -1.72 -3.65
CA MET A 145 -22.52 -2.12 -4.96
C MET A 145 -22.89 -3.61 -4.97
N SER A 146 -22.11 -4.45 -4.29
CA SER A 146 -22.38 -5.88 -4.10
C SER A 146 -21.80 -6.35 -2.76
N SER A 147 -21.84 -7.67 -2.48
CA SER A 147 -21.32 -8.21 -1.22
C SER A 147 -19.84 -7.87 -0.97
N ARG A 148 -19.05 -7.70 -2.04
CA ARG A 148 -17.59 -7.51 -2.03
C ARG A 148 -17.12 -6.32 -2.86
N GLU A 149 -18.05 -5.46 -3.27
CA GLU A 149 -17.77 -4.33 -4.16
C GLU A 149 -18.37 -3.05 -3.62
N PHE A 150 -17.57 -1.99 -3.56
CA PHE A 150 -17.94 -0.68 -3.03
C PHE A 150 -17.41 0.40 -3.93
N GLN A 151 -18.11 1.53 -4.00
CA GLN A 151 -17.70 2.62 -4.86
C GLN A 151 -18.08 3.97 -4.27
N SER A 152 -17.22 4.97 -4.44
CA SER A 152 -17.58 6.34 -4.12
C SER A 152 -18.58 6.92 -5.12
N ARG A 153 -19.42 7.86 -4.68
CA ARG A 153 -20.50 8.41 -5.51
C ARG A 153 -19.97 9.22 -6.69
N GLU A 154 -18.85 9.90 -6.47
CA GLU A 154 -18.18 10.76 -7.43
C GLU A 154 -17.26 10.03 -8.41
N TRP A 155 -17.21 8.69 -8.37
CA TRP A 155 -16.33 7.87 -9.23
C TRP A 155 -16.33 8.27 -10.71
N ALA A 156 -17.50 8.50 -11.30
CA ALA A 156 -17.62 8.81 -12.72
C ALA A 156 -17.05 10.19 -13.10
N THR A 157 -17.05 11.15 -12.17
CA THR A 157 -16.70 12.56 -12.42
C THR A 157 -15.37 12.97 -11.79
N ALA A 158 -14.83 12.17 -10.87
CA ALA A 158 -13.59 12.49 -10.18
C ALA A 158 -12.38 12.49 -11.12
N SER A 159 -11.46 13.43 -10.90
CA SER A 159 -10.19 13.53 -11.63
C SER A 159 -9.08 12.66 -11.04
N GLN A 160 -9.21 12.31 -9.76
CA GLN A 160 -8.32 11.40 -9.04
C GLN A 160 -9.10 10.14 -8.66
N ARG A 161 -8.63 8.99 -9.13
CA ARG A 161 -9.31 7.71 -8.95
C ARG A 161 -8.34 6.66 -8.45
N VAL A 162 -8.81 5.78 -7.58
CA VAL A 162 -8.10 4.57 -7.21
C VAL A 162 -8.99 3.35 -7.37
N GLU A 163 -8.52 2.38 -8.13
CA GLU A 163 -9.11 1.04 -8.23
C GLU A 163 -8.38 0.13 -7.24
N ILE A 164 -9.09 -0.36 -6.24
CA ILE A 164 -8.53 -1.15 -5.13
C ILE A 164 -9.01 -2.59 -5.28
N THR A 165 -8.09 -3.51 -5.49
CA THR A 165 -8.34 -4.95 -5.44
C THR A 165 -7.61 -5.57 -4.27
N ILE A 166 -8.35 -6.26 -3.39
CA ILE A 166 -7.80 -6.90 -2.20
C ILE A 166 -8.07 -8.39 -2.29
N LYS A 167 -7.00 -9.18 -2.19
CA LYS A 167 -7.04 -10.63 -2.01
C LYS A 167 -6.44 -10.94 -0.66
N ALA A 168 -7.21 -11.54 0.24
CA ALA A 168 -6.66 -11.87 1.54
C ALA A 168 -7.22 -13.13 2.19
N GLY A 169 -6.37 -13.89 2.87
CA GLY A 169 -6.70 -15.13 3.56
C GLY A 169 -7.34 -14.90 4.94
N ALA A 170 -6.51 -14.56 5.92
CA ALA A 170 -6.91 -14.30 7.31
C ALA A 170 -6.47 -12.88 7.71
N SER A 171 -7.34 -11.89 7.52
CA SER A 171 -6.96 -10.49 7.73
C SER A 171 -8.05 -9.62 8.37
N GLY A 172 -7.62 -8.52 8.98
CA GLY A 172 -8.48 -7.41 9.34
C GLY A 172 -8.33 -6.30 8.30
N ILE A 173 -9.35 -6.07 7.49
CA ILE A 173 -9.30 -5.05 6.44
C ILE A 173 -10.23 -3.90 6.82
N ARG A 174 -9.67 -2.69 6.82
CA ARG A 174 -10.38 -1.46 7.10
C ARG A 174 -10.13 -0.45 6.00
N ILE A 175 -11.20 0.09 5.43
CA ILE A 175 -11.14 1.16 4.44
C ILE A 175 -11.95 2.33 4.97
N THR A 176 -11.29 3.46 5.18
CA THR A 176 -11.93 4.67 5.72
C THR A 176 -11.58 5.90 4.90
N GLN A 177 -12.41 6.93 5.07
CA GLN A 177 -12.10 8.26 4.58
C GLN A 177 -11.22 8.99 5.60
N ARG A 178 -10.20 9.70 5.11
CA ARG A 178 -9.50 10.71 5.91
C ARG A 178 -9.91 12.11 5.43
N SER A 179 -10.57 12.88 6.30
CA SER A 179 -10.77 14.31 6.03
C SER A 179 -9.40 14.99 5.93
N SER A 180 -9.29 16.01 5.09
CA SER A 180 -8.09 16.84 5.02
C SER A 180 -7.96 17.69 6.30
N GLY A 181 -7.63 17.05 7.42
CA GLY A 181 -7.21 17.74 8.64
C GLY A 181 -5.85 18.38 8.38
N ALA A 182 -5.82 19.72 8.38
CA ALA A 182 -4.59 20.49 8.36
C ALA A 182 -3.63 19.96 9.42
N MET A 183 -2.43 19.57 8.99
CA MET A 183 -1.29 19.41 9.87
C MET A 183 -1.05 20.79 10.51
N ARG A 184 -1.42 20.97 11.78
CA ARG A 184 -0.94 22.13 12.56
C ARG A 184 0.57 21.94 12.70
N PRO A 185 1.40 22.86 12.19
CA PRO A 185 2.79 22.88 12.62
C PRO A 185 2.78 23.25 14.12
N SER A 186 3.46 22.43 14.91
CA SER A 186 3.94 22.80 16.24
C SER A 186 5.00 23.88 16.14
#